data_AF-A0AAU3B4I7-F1
#
_entry.id   AF-A0AAU3B4I7-F1
#
_cell.length_a   1.000
_cell.length_b   1.000
_cell.length_c   1.000
_cell.angle_alpha   90.00
_cell.angle_beta   90.00
_cell.angle_gamma   90.00
#
_symmetry.space_group_name_H-M   'P 1'
#
loop_
_entity.id
_entity.type
_entity.pdbx_description
1 polymer ?
#
loop_
_entity_poly.entity_id
_entity_poly.type
_entity_poly.pdbx_seq_one_letter_code
_entity_poly.pdbx_strand_id
1 'polypeptide(L)' 'MIIDMCGTPEQVWGAATEAFYDLAVLDPEQTASLRAEFLAAAPALLDTAGRIPSGMRLNIASSRLLPTHHA' A
#
# COMPACT_ATOMS: atom_id res chain seq x y z
N MET A 1 -5.29 10.64 -10.21
CA MET A 1 -4.96 9.75 -9.08
C MET A 1 -3.50 9.39 -9.21
N ILE A 2 -2.64 9.87 -8.32
CA ILE A 2 -1.25 9.43 -8.23
C ILE A 2 -1.21 8.49 -7.04
N ILE A 3 -0.97 7.22 -7.30
CA ILE A 3 -0.66 6.25 -6.24
C ILE A 3 0.86 6.21 -6.22
N ASP A 4 1.49 6.93 -5.30
CA ASP A 4 2.93 6.78 -5.08
C ASP A 4 3.12 6.04 -3.77
N MET A 5 3.60 4.80 -3.87
CA MET A 5 3.87 3.90 -2.74
C MET A 5 5.38 3.72 -2.54
N CYS A 6 6.21 4.50 -3.23
CA CYS A 6 7.64 4.54 -2.97
C CYS A 6 7.89 5.38 -1.71
N GLY A 7 8.83 4.95 -0.87
CA GLY A 7 9.21 5.72 0.31
C GLY A 7 10.23 5.00 1.16
N THR A 8 10.57 5.60 2.30
CA THR A 8 11.30 4.89 3.34
C THR A 8 10.44 3.75 3.90
N PRO A 9 11.03 2.74 4.54
CA PRO A 9 10.28 1.67 5.19
C PRO A 9 9.16 2.20 6.10
N GLU A 10 9.42 3.24 6.90
CA GLU A 10 8.44 3.83 7.80
C GLU A 10 7.27 4.47 7.05
N GLN A 11 7.54 5.17 5.95
CA GLN A 11 6.51 5.79 5.12
C GLN A 11 5.63 4.73 4.44
N VAL A 12 6.25 3.68 3.91
CA VAL A 12 5.54 2.57 3.27
C VAL A 12 4.72 1.78 4.27
N TRP A 13 5.25 1.52 5.47
CA TRP A 13 4.49 0.90 6.56
C TRP A 13 3.23 1.70 6.85
N GLY A 14 3.36 3.01 7.14
CA GLY A 14 2.23 3.87 7.47
C GLY A 14 1.17 3.88 6.36
N ALA A 15 1.60 4.17 5.13
CA ALA A 15 0.70 4.20 3.97
C ALA A 15 -0.01 2.86 3.74
N ALA A 16 0.70 1.74 3.91
CA ALA A 16 0.12 0.42 3.69
C ALA A 16 -0.91 0.04 4.76
N THR A 17 -0.62 0.32 6.02
CA THR A 17 -1.52 0.01 7.15
C THR A 17 -2.71 0.95 7.22
N GLU A 18 -2.59 2.17 6.71
CA GLU A 18 -3.72 3.12 6.66
C GLU A 18 -4.66 2.83 5.47
N ALA A 19 -4.12 2.40 4.32
CA ALA A 19 -4.88 2.33 3.08
C ALA A 19 -5.31 0.93 2.65
N PHE A 20 -4.58 -0.14 3.03
CA PHE A 20 -4.77 -1.47 2.42
C PHE A 20 -4.95 -2.62 3.40
N TYR A 21 -4.36 -2.53 4.60
CA TYR A 21 -4.43 -3.61 5.60
C TYR A 21 -5.27 -3.21 6.79
N ASP A 22 -6.32 -3.98 7.07
CA ASP A 22 -7.08 -3.85 8.31
C ASP A 22 -6.32 -4.54 9.45
N LEU A 23 -5.77 -3.75 10.36
CA LEU A 23 -5.07 -4.24 11.55
C LEU A 23 -5.97 -4.25 12.80
N ALA A 24 -7.27 -3.97 12.70
CA ALA A 24 -8.16 -3.87 13.86
C ALA A 24 -8.30 -5.18 14.66
N VAL A 25 -7.94 -6.31 14.06
CA VAL A 25 -7.92 -7.63 14.71
C VAL A 25 -6.65 -7.90 15.50
N LEU A 26 -5.59 -7.11 15.29
CA LEU A 26 -4.32 -7.24 16.00
C LEU A 26 -4.33 -6.35 17.23
N ASP A 27 -3.81 -6.88 18.34
CA ASP A 27 -3.54 -6.04 19.50
C ASP A 27 -2.31 -5.12 19.27
N PRO A 28 -2.06 -4.15 20.15
CA PRO A 28 -0.94 -3.23 20.01
C PRO A 28 0.44 -3.90 20.01
N GLU A 29 0.61 -5.01 20.74
CA GLU A 29 1.88 -5.73 20.81
C GLU A 29 2.14 -6.49 19.51
N GLN A 30 1.12 -7.16 18.98
CA GLN A 30 1.16 -7.83 17.69
C GLN A 30 1.45 -6.86 16.55
N THR A 31 0.81 -5.69 16.57
CA THR A 31 1.05 -4.63 15.59
C THR A 31 2.49 -4.10 15.69
N ALA A 32 3.02 -3.93 16.91
CA ALA A 32 4.39 -3.50 17.13
C ALA A 32 5.42 -4.55 16.67
N SER A 33 5.18 -5.84 16.93
CA SER A 33 6.02 -6.94 16.45
C SER A 33 6.05 -6.99 14.93
N LEU A 34 4.89 -6.94 14.29
CA LEU A 34 4.77 -6.95 12.83
C LEU A 34 5.49 -5.75 12.20
N ARG A 35 5.39 -4.57 12.82
CA ARG A 35 6.14 -3.39 12.40
C ARG A 35 7.66 -3.61 12.50
N ALA A 36 8.13 -4.19 13.60
CA ALA A 36 9.55 -4.46 13.80
C ALA A 36 10.08 -5.47 12.76
N GLU A 37 9.33 -6.54 12.51
CA GLU A 37 9.64 -7.55 11.49
C GLU A 37 9.68 -6.94 10.08
N PHE A 38 8.70 -6.10 9.75
CA PHE A 38 8.68 -5.36 8.49
C PHE A 38 9.93 -4.50 8.32
N LEU A 39 10.28 -3.68 9.32
CA LEU A 39 11.44 -2.79 9.27
C LEU A 39 12.76 -3.57 9.21
N ALA A 40 12.84 -4.73 9.84
CA ALA A 40 14.00 -5.62 9.76
C ALA A 40 14.17 -6.27 8.37
N ALA A 41 13.06 -6.56 7.68
CA ALA A 41 13.08 -7.16 6.35
C ALA A 41 13.28 -6.14 5.21
N ALA A 42 12.86 -4.88 5.43
CA ALA A 42 12.89 -3.82 4.43
C ALA A 42 14.25 -3.54 3.75
N PRO A 43 15.42 -3.65 4.43
CA PRO A 43 16.72 -3.39 3.81
C PRO A 43 17.01 -4.20 2.54
N ALA A 44 16.45 -5.42 2.43
CA ALA A 44 16.63 -6.28 1.27
C ALA A 44 15.90 -5.77 0.01
N LEU A 45 15.00 -4.80 0.15
CA LEU A 45 14.15 -4.28 -0.91
C LEU A 45 14.50 -2.84 -1.32
N LEU A 46 15.49 -2.22 -0.68
CA LEU A 46 15.80 -0.81 -0.93
C LEU A 46 16.49 -0.60 -2.28
N ASP A 47 16.11 0.48 -2.95
CA ASP A 47 16.84 1.04 -4.08
C ASP A 47 18.14 1.74 -3.61
N THR A 48 18.92 2.26 -4.56
CA THR A 48 20.17 2.99 -4.26
C THR A 48 19.95 4.30 -3.52
N ALA A 49 18.71 4.80 -3.45
CA ALA A 49 18.32 5.97 -2.67
C ALA A 49 17.79 5.59 -1.27
N GLY A 50 17.84 4.31 -0.89
CA GLY A 50 17.37 3.85 0.42
C GLY A 50 15.84 3.80 0.53
N ARG A 51 15.13 3.69 -0.59
CA ARG A 51 13.66 3.65 -0.63
C ARG A 51 13.18 2.30 -1.10
N ILE A 52 12.04 1.85 -0.59
CA ILE A 52 11.33 0.70 -1.17
C ILE A 52 10.71 1.19 -2.49
N PRO A 53 11.10 0.64 -3.66
CA PRO A 53 10.51 1.03 -4.93
C PRO A 53 9.09 0.48 -5.06
N SER A 54 8.19 1.28 -5.64
CA SER A 54 6.81 0.86 -5.90
C SER A 54 6.71 0.14 -7.24
N GLY A 55 6.67 -1.19 -7.20
CA GLY A 55 6.36 -2.04 -8.36
C GLY A 55 4.86 -2.21 -8.55
N MET A 56 4.14 -1.14 -8.90
CA MET A 56 2.68 -1.23 -9.07
C MET A 56 2.27 -1.79 -10.42
N ARG A 57 1.35 -2.76 -10.37
CA ARG A 57 0.53 -3.17 -11.51
C ARG A 57 -0.91 -2.70 -11.27
N LEU A 58 -1.35 -1.69 -12.02
CA LEU A 58 -2.70 -1.16 -11.94
C LEU A 58 -3.59 -1.80 -13.01
N ASN A 59 -4.71 -2.40 -12.60
CA ASN A 59 -5.75 -2.88 -13.53
C ASN A 59 -6.94 -1.91 -13.46
N ILE A 60 -7.24 -1.22 -14.56
CA ILE A 60 -8.35 -0.26 -14.65
C ILE A 60 -9.50 -0.89 -15.41
N ALA A 61 -10.63 -1.10 -14.74
CA ALA A 61 -11.89 -1.45 -15.38
C ALA A 61 -12.77 -0.19 -15.46
N SER A 62 -13.24 0.16 -16.65
CA SER A 62 -14.14 1.30 -16.86
C SER A 62 -15.46 0.83 -17.48
N SER A 63 -16.56 1.43 -17.03
CA SER A 63 -17.88 1.24 -17.62
C SER A 63 -18.48 2.60 -17.95
N ARG A 64 -19.45 2.62 -18.85
CA ARG A 64 -20.22 3.82 -19.20
C ARG A 64 -21.70 3.45 -19.15
N LEU A 65 -22.51 4.33 -18.58
CA LEU A 65 -23.96 4.23 -18.72
C LEU A 65 -24.32 4.59 -20.17
N LEU A 66 -25.06 3.72 -20.85
CA LEU A 66 -25.66 4.07 -22.14
C LEU A 66 -26.96 4.85 -21.90
N PRO A 67 -27.25 5.88 -22.70
CA PRO A 67 -28.49 6.63 -22.56
C PRO A 67 -29.69 5.70 -22.78
N THR A 68 -30.58 5.65 -21.80
CA THR A 68 -31.86 4.95 -21.90
C THR A 68 -32.78 5.72 -22.84
N HIS A 69 -33.09 5.14 -24.01
CA HIS A 69 -34.18 5.62 -24.85
C HIS A 69 -35.50 5.33 -24.14
N HIS A 70 -36.12 6.36 -23.56
CA HIS A 70 -37.56 6.34 -23.27
C HIS A 70 -38.29 6.56 -24.60
N ALA A 71 -38.98 5.52 -25.06
CA ALA A 71 -39.97 5.58 -26.13
C ALA A 71 -41.34 5.97 -25.56
#